data_AF-A0A351IWB4-F1
#
_entry.id   AF-A0A351IWB4-F1
#
_cell.length_a   1.000
_cell.length_b   1.000
_cell.length_c   1.000
_cell.angle_alpha   90.00
_cell.angle_beta   90.00
_cell.angle_gamma   90.00
#
_symmetry.space_group_name_H-M   'P 1'
#
loop_
_entity.id
_entity.type
_entity.pdbx_description
1 polymer ?
#
loop_
_entity_poly.entity_id
_entity_poly.type
_entity_poly.pdbx_seq_one_letter_code
_entity_poly.pdbx_strand_id
1 'polypeptide(L)' 'IKLSASQVADLPLPADSTAWDEGADLARALHGAGRATTRDAWMEFGAVMGRAYGASEEGLLEWWWARHPARSRA' A
#
# COMPACT_ATOMS: atom_id res chain seq x y z
N ILE A 1 -15.38 -6.90 -0.78
CA ILE A 1 -14.98 -7.67 0.42
C ILE A 1 -15.80 -7.13 1.60
N LYS A 2 -16.38 -7.99 2.43
CA LYS A 2 -17.03 -7.60 3.70
C LYS A 2 -16.31 -8.36 4.82
N LEU A 3 -15.78 -7.64 5.81
CA LEU A 3 -15.14 -8.18 7.00
C LEU A 3 -16.00 -7.82 8.21
N SER A 4 -16.12 -8.73 9.19
CA SER A 4 -16.70 -8.41 10.48
C SER A 4 -15.75 -7.50 11.29
N ALA A 5 -16.28 -6.81 12.29
CA ALA A 5 -15.45 -6.02 13.21
C ALA A 5 -14.39 -6.88 13.93
N SER A 6 -14.72 -8.13 14.26
CA SER A 6 -13.77 -9.07 14.86
C SER A 6 -12.62 -9.41 13.89
N GLN A 7 -12.93 -9.66 12.62
CA GLN A 7 -11.89 -9.94 11.60
C GLN A 7 -10.99 -8.74 11.33
N VAL A 8 -11.52 -7.51 11.48
CA VAL A 8 -10.71 -6.29 11.39
C VAL A 8 -9.77 -6.17 12.60
N ALA A 9 -10.23 -6.53 13.80
CA ALA A 9 -9.42 -6.48 15.01
C ALA A 9 -8.25 -7.48 15.00
N ASP A 10 -8.37 -8.58 14.24
CA ASP A 10 -7.32 -9.58 14.08
C ASP A 10 -6.23 -9.20 13.07
N LEU A 11 -6.36 -8.05 12.37
CA LEU A 11 -5.34 -7.58 11.47
C LEU A 11 -4.11 -7.10 12.25
N PRO A 12 -2.88 -7.37 11.77
CA PRO A 12 -1.69 -6.84 12.41
C PRO A 12 -1.76 -5.31 12.43
N LEU A 13 -1.29 -4.72 13.53
CA LEU A 13 -1.08 -3.29 13.61
C LEU A 13 0.26 -2.94 12.92
N PRO A 14 0.39 -1.74 12.35
CA PRO A 14 1.68 -1.27 11.85
C PRO A 14 2.68 -1.18 13.00
N ALA A 15 3.89 -1.67 12.76
CA ALA A 15 5.02 -1.59 13.69
C ALA A 15 5.69 -0.20 13.68
N ASP A 16 5.63 0.51 12.55
CA ASP A 16 6.14 1.87 12.39
C ASP A 16 4.98 2.83 12.09
N SER A 17 4.59 3.63 13.11
CA SER A 17 3.49 4.59 13.00
C SER A 17 3.83 5.79 12.12
N THR A 18 5.10 6.16 11.99
CA THR A 18 5.50 7.29 11.13
C THR A 18 5.39 6.90 9.67
N ALA A 19 5.88 5.71 9.33
CA ALA A 19 5.70 5.14 8.00
C ALA A 19 4.21 4.92 7.68
N TRP A 20 3.39 4.55 8.67
CA TRP A 20 1.95 4.46 8.48
C TRP A 20 1.32 5.81 8.09
N ASP A 21 1.64 6.89 8.81
CA ASP A 21 1.10 8.22 8.53
C ASP A 21 1.55 8.72 7.14
N GLU A 22 2.82 8.53 6.79
CA GLU A 22 3.37 8.82 5.46
C GLU A 22 2.63 8.02 4.36
N GLY A 23 2.42 6.73 4.58
CA GLY A 23 1.68 5.86 3.66
C GLY A 23 0.22 6.33 3.48
N ALA A 24 -0.41 6.81 4.55
CA ALA A 24 -1.76 7.36 4.49
C ALA A 24 -1.85 8.68 3.70
N ASP A 25 -0.82 9.53 3.79
CA ASP A 25 -0.70 10.74 2.95
C ASP A 25 -0.53 10.36 1.46
N LEU A 26 0.35 9.41 1.15
CA LEU A 26 0.55 8.90 -0.21
C LEU A 26 -0.72 8.28 -0.79
N ALA A 27 -1.45 7.48 0.00
CA ALA A 27 -2.72 6.91 -0.41
C ALA A 27 -3.76 7.99 -0.76
N ARG A 28 -3.81 9.08 0.02
CA ARG A 28 -4.67 10.24 -0.27
C ARG A 28 -4.27 10.93 -1.57
N ALA A 29 -2.96 11.11 -1.81
CA ALA A 29 -2.46 11.69 -3.07
C ALA A 29 -2.79 10.80 -4.28
N LEU A 30 -2.59 9.49 -4.18
CA LEU A 30 -2.93 8.52 -5.23
C LEU A 30 -4.43 8.54 -5.54
N HIS A 31 -5.27 8.62 -4.51
CA HIS A 31 -6.71 8.74 -4.69
C HIS A 31 -7.09 10.02 -5.44
N GLY A 32 -6.49 11.16 -5.07
CA GLY A 32 -6.72 12.44 -5.74
C GLY A 32 -6.26 12.48 -7.19
N ALA A 33 -5.15 11.81 -7.51
CA ALA A 33 -4.62 11.72 -8.88
C ALA A 33 -5.44 10.80 -9.80
N GLY A 34 -6.13 9.81 -9.24
CA GLY A 34 -7.03 8.93 -9.99
C GLY A 34 -6.32 8.20 -11.14
N ARG A 35 -6.69 8.48 -12.40
CA ARG A 35 -6.05 7.86 -13.58
C ARG A 35 -4.67 8.42 -13.91
N ALA A 36 -4.29 9.55 -13.33
CA ALA A 36 -2.99 10.17 -13.56
C ALA A 36 -1.87 9.59 -12.67
N THR A 37 -2.16 8.59 -11.81
CA THR A 37 -1.15 7.94 -10.97
C THR A 37 -0.11 7.22 -11.81
N THR A 38 1.17 7.38 -11.48
CA THR A 38 2.29 6.68 -12.13
C THR A 38 2.64 5.40 -11.40
N ARG A 39 3.40 4.51 -12.07
CA ARG A 39 4.00 3.33 -11.40
C ARG A 39 4.83 3.77 -10.19
N ASP A 40 5.68 4.78 -10.35
CA ASP A 40 6.61 5.19 -9.29
C ASP A 40 5.87 5.63 -8.02
N ALA A 41 4.76 6.38 -8.16
CA ALA A 41 3.92 6.77 -7.03
C ALA A 41 3.30 5.55 -6.32
N TRP A 42 2.91 4.51 -7.06
CA TRP A 42 2.45 3.25 -6.47
C TRP A 42 3.58 2.48 -5.78
N MET A 43 4.77 2.44 -6.39
CA MET A 43 5.93 1.75 -5.81
C MET A 43 6.41 2.42 -4.52
N GLU A 44 6.41 3.75 -4.47
CA GLU A 44 6.71 4.54 -3.28
C GLU A 44 5.73 4.23 -2.14
N PHE A 45 4.43 4.29 -2.44
CA PHE A 45 3.40 3.89 -1.48
C PHE A 45 3.59 2.45 -0.96
N GLY A 46 3.83 1.50 -1.86
CA GLY A 46 4.07 0.11 -1.49
C GLY A 46 5.28 -0.06 -0.57
N ALA A 47 6.37 0.66 -0.84
CA ALA A 47 7.59 0.61 -0.03
C ALA A 47 7.36 1.16 1.38
N VAL A 48 6.65 2.29 1.51
CA VAL A 48 6.31 2.90 2.79
C VAL A 48 5.39 2.00 3.61
N MET A 49 4.36 1.41 2.99
CA MET A 49 3.47 0.47 3.66
C MET A 49 4.19 -0.83 4.05
N GLY A 50 5.14 -1.30 3.22
CA GLY A 50 6.00 -2.42 3.56
C GLY A 50 6.79 -2.13 4.84
N ARG A 51 7.41 -0.95 4.94
CA ARG A 51 8.09 -0.49 6.17
C ARG A 51 7.14 -0.42 7.37
N ALA A 52 5.95 0.16 7.19
CA ALA A 52 4.95 0.28 8.26
C ALA A 52 4.63 -1.08 8.91
N TYR A 53 4.64 -2.15 8.13
CA TYR A 53 4.36 -3.52 8.58
C TYR A 53 5.60 -4.40 8.81
N GLY A 54 6.81 -3.85 8.65
CA GLY A 54 8.05 -4.63 8.74
C GLY A 54 8.23 -5.68 7.63
N ALA A 55 7.55 -5.51 6.50
CA ALA A 55 7.70 -6.34 5.31
C ALA A 55 8.91 -5.87 4.50
N SER A 56 9.98 -6.68 4.49
CA SER A 56 11.26 -6.36 3.86
C SER A 56 11.73 -7.45 2.89
N GLU A 57 10.82 -8.31 2.44
CA GLU A 57 11.13 -9.42 1.55
C GLU A 57 11.55 -8.90 0.18
N GLU A 58 12.69 -9.40 -0.30
CA GLU A 58 13.19 -9.08 -1.64
C GLU A 58 12.16 -9.48 -2.70
N GLY A 59 11.87 -8.56 -3.63
CA GLY A 59 10.91 -8.78 -4.70
C GLY A 59 9.43 -8.66 -4.30
N LEU A 60 9.08 -8.40 -3.03
CA LEU A 60 7.70 -8.22 -2.60
C LEU A 60 6.97 -7.12 -3.38
N LEU A 61 7.61 -5.96 -3.55
CA LEU A 61 7.02 -4.83 -4.27
C LEU A 61 6.80 -5.14 -5.75
N GLU A 62 7.74 -5.82 -6.39
CA GLU A 62 7.61 -6.23 -7.80
C GLU A 62 6.52 -7.31 -7.97
N TRP A 63 6.45 -8.27 -7.04
CA TRP A 63 5.38 -9.26 -7.00
C TRP A 63 4.00 -8.63 -6.84
N TRP A 64 3.89 -7.62 -5.96
CA TRP A 64 2.67 -6.87 -5.70
C TRP A 64 2.27 -6.04 -6.92
N TRP A 65 3.22 -5.28 -7.48
CA TRP A 65 3.02 -4.50 -8.70
C TRP A 65 2.55 -5.39 -9.86
N ALA A 66 3.08 -6.61 -9.95
CA ALA A 66 2.67 -7.57 -10.97
C ALA A 66 1.18 -7.97 -10.90
N ARG A 67 0.51 -7.74 -9.78
CA ARG A 67 -0.92 -8.02 -9.58
C ARG A 67 -1.76 -6.74 -9.42
N HIS A 68 -1.12 -5.57 -9.51
CA HIS A 68 -1.76 -4.31 -9.20
C HIS A 68 -2.77 -3.89 -10.28
N PRO A 69 -4.03 -3.55 -9.94
CA PRO A 69 -5.05 -3.18 -10.92
C PRO A 69 -4.72 -1.93 -11.74
N ALA A 70 -3.91 -1.00 -11.22
CA ALA A 70 -3.47 0.16 -11.98
C ALA A 70 -2.55 -0.24 -13.15
N ARG A 71 -1.81 -1.36 -13.03
CA ARG A 71 -0.95 -1.87 -14.10
C ARG A 71 -1.74 -2.44 -15.27
N SER A 72 -2.86 -3.12 -15.00
CA SER A 72 -3.72 -3.69 -16.06
C SER A 72 -4.63 -2.65 -16.73
N ARG A 73 -4.64 -1.42 -16.21
CA ARG A 73 -5.43 -0.28 -16.74
C ARG A 73 -4.60 0.68 -17.59
N ALA A 74 -3.28 0.51 -17.63
CA ALA A 74 -2.34 1.32 -18.41
C ALA A 74 -2.21 0.81 -19.85
#